data_AF-A0A915MPG2-F1
#
_entry.id   AF-A0A915MPG2-F1
#
_cell.length_a   1.000
_cell.length_b   1.000
_cell.length_c   1.000
_cell.angle_alpha   90.00
_cell.angle_beta   90.00
_cell.angle_gamma   90.00
#
_symmetry.space_group_name_H-M   'P 1'
#
loop_
_entity.id
_entity.type
_entity.pdbx_description
1 polymer ?
#
loop_
_entity_poly.entity_id
_entity_poly.type
_entity_poly.pdbx_seq_one_letter_code
_entity_poly.pdbx_strand_id
1 'polypeptide(L)'
;MEVTSDDLKFPKAIVARIIKDALPENAIVSNEAKNAIARSAAIFILHATSLANDNAHSKKRKNVTAEDVLYAVRQLECSELESP
;
A
#
# COMPACT_ATOMS: atom_id res chain seq x y z
N MET A 1 -8.29 6.94 17.06
CA MET A 1 -7.89 5.53 17.03
C MET A 1 -6.39 5.52 16.92
N GLU A 2 -5.70 5.02 17.93
CA GLU A 2 -4.24 4.93 17.89
C GLU A 2 -3.88 3.71 17.06
N VAL A 3 -3.19 3.91 15.93
CA VAL A 3 -2.73 2.81 15.08
C VAL A 3 -1.43 2.29 15.68
N THR A 4 -1.42 1.04 16.13
CA THR A 4 -0.22 0.45 16.71
C THR A 4 0.67 -0.12 15.62
N SER A 5 1.96 -0.30 15.92
CA SER A 5 2.88 -0.95 14.99
C SER A 5 2.54 -2.41 14.70
N ASP A 6 1.74 -3.04 15.57
CA ASP A 6 1.25 -4.40 15.39
C ASP A 6 0.08 -4.48 14.40
N ASP A 7 -0.76 -3.44 14.32
CA ASP A 7 -1.88 -3.36 13.37
C ASP A 7 -1.42 -3.25 11.91
N LEU A 8 -0.16 -2.86 11.69
CA LEU A 8 0.44 -2.63 10.38
C LEU A 8 1.29 -3.82 9.88
N LYS A 9 1.27 -4.96 10.57
CA LYS A 9 2.09 -6.13 10.23
C LYS A 9 1.40 -7.03 9.21
N PHE A 10 2.07 -7.28 8.09
CA PHE A 10 1.66 -8.29 7.11
C PHE A 10 2.18 -9.69 7.47
N PRO A 11 1.49 -10.77 7.08
CA PRO A 11 2.01 -12.12 7.18
C PRO A 11 3.31 -12.26 6.38
N LYS A 12 4.43 -12.56 7.08
CA LYS A 12 5.77 -12.63 6.47
C LYS A 12 5.85 -13.57 5.26
N ALA A 13 5.14 -14.69 5.30
CA ALA A 13 5.11 -15.67 4.22
C ALA A 13 4.48 -15.09 2.93
N ILE A 14 3.44 -14.28 3.06
CA ILE A 14 2.75 -13.66 1.93
C ILE A 14 3.64 -12.59 1.29
N VAL A 15 4.25 -11.72 2.10
CA VAL A 15 5.21 -10.71 1.61
C VAL A 15 6.38 -11.39 0.89
N ALA A 16 6.96 -12.44 1.48
CA ALA A 16 8.06 -13.17 0.86
C ALA A 16 7.68 -13.82 -0.48
N ARG A 17 6.45 -14.34 -0.61
CA ARG A 17 5.93 -14.92 -1.86
C ARG A 17 5.80 -13.85 -2.94
N ILE A 18 5.10 -12.75 -2.65
CA ILE A 18 4.89 -11.65 -3.61
C ILE A 18 6.23 -11.08 -4.10
N ILE A 19 7.20 -10.87 -3.20
CA ILE A 19 8.53 -10.39 -3.58
C ILE A 19 9.22 -11.37 -4.54
N LYS A 20 9.15 -12.69 -4.26
CA LYS A 20 9.77 -13.70 -5.13
C LYS A 20 9.09 -13.79 -6.49
N ASP A 21 7.76 -13.67 -6.54
CA ASP A 21 6.99 -13.69 -7.79
C ASP A 21 7.40 -12.54 -8.74
N ALA A 22 7.93 -11.44 -8.19
CA ALA A 22 8.45 -10.29 -8.94
C ALA A 22 9.94 -10.40 -9.32
N LEU A 23 10.62 -11.50 -8.98
CA LEU A 23 12.07 -11.68 -9.17
C LEU A 23 12.37 -12.99 -9.92
N PRO A 24 13.60 -13.14 -10.47
CA PRO A 24 14.05 -14.41 -11.03
C PRO A 24 14.04 -15.55 -10.00
N GLU A 25 13.82 -16.79 -10.45
CA GLU A 25 13.60 -17.98 -9.58
C GLU A 25 14.70 -18.21 -8.53
N ASN A 26 15.95 -17.87 -8.87
CA ASN A 26 17.12 -18.03 -8.01
C ASN A 26 17.47 -16.80 -7.15
N ALA A 27 16.66 -15.74 -7.19
CA ALA A 27 16.92 -14.53 -6.43
C ALA A 27 16.79 -14.77 -4.92
N ILE A 28 17.80 -14.32 -4.16
CA ILE A 28 17.81 -14.38 -2.70
C ILE A 28 17.54 -13.00 -2.14
N VAL A 29 16.50 -12.88 -1.30
CA VAL A 29 16.13 -11.63 -0.65
C VAL A 29 16.39 -11.75 0.85
N SER A 30 17.13 -10.78 1.39
CA SER A 30 17.46 -10.71 2.82
C SER A 30 16.21 -10.49 3.68
N ASN A 31 16.26 -10.89 4.95
CA ASN A 31 15.16 -10.63 5.88
C ASN A 31 14.94 -9.13 6.12
N GLU A 32 16.01 -8.33 6.10
CA GLU A 32 15.89 -6.88 6.24
C GLU A 32 15.14 -6.25 5.07
N ALA A 33 15.44 -6.68 3.82
CA ALA A 33 14.73 -6.19 2.65
C ALA A 33 13.23 -6.57 2.70
N LYS A 34 12.89 -7.80 3.11
CA LYS A 34 11.49 -8.22 3.29
C LYS A 34 10.77 -7.37 4.34
N ASN A 35 11.42 -7.08 5.45
CA ASN A 35 10.85 -6.24 6.51
C ASN A 35 10.72 -4.78 6.06
N ALA A 36 11.68 -4.25 5.31
CA ALA A 36 11.62 -2.91 4.73
C ALA A 36 10.43 -2.79 3.78
N ILE A 37 10.28 -3.73 2.84
CA ILE A 37 9.15 -3.77 1.90
C ILE A 37 7.81 -3.88 2.65
N ALA A 38 7.72 -4.73 3.67
CA ALA A 38 6.51 -4.84 4.50
C ALA A 38 6.15 -3.51 5.17
N ARG A 39 7.13 -2.81 5.75
CA ARG A 39 6.91 -1.47 6.36
C ARG A 39 6.50 -0.44 5.30
N SER A 40 7.18 -0.43 4.15
CA SER A 40 6.85 0.47 3.04
C SER A 40 5.44 0.25 2.50
N ALA A 41 4.97 -1.00 2.41
CA ALA A 41 3.61 -1.32 1.99
C ALA A 41 2.55 -0.76 2.97
N ALA A 42 2.82 -0.81 4.27
CA ALA A 42 1.93 -0.22 5.27
C ALA A 42 1.87 1.31 5.14
N ILE A 43 3.03 1.95 4.96
CA ILE A 43 3.12 3.40 4.73
C ILE A 43 2.40 3.79 3.43
N PHE A 44 2.55 3.00 2.36
CA PHE A 44 1.85 3.22 1.10
C PHE A 44 0.33 3.21 1.28
N ILE A 45 -0.21 2.20 1.96
CA ILE A 45 -1.65 2.11 2.25
C ILE A 45 -2.12 3.31 3.08
N LEU A 46 -1.36 3.70 4.11
CA LEU A 46 -1.68 4.86 4.94
C LEU A 46 -1.69 6.16 4.12
N HIS A 47 -0.69 6.35 3.25
CA HIS A 47 -0.59 7.54 2.42
C HIS A 47 -1.71 7.59 1.37
N ALA A 48 -1.97 6.49 0.67
CA ALA A 48 -3.08 6.37 -0.28
C ALA A 48 -4.43 6.63 0.38
N THR A 49 -4.64 6.07 1.58
CA THR A 49 -5.87 6.27 2.36
C THR A 49 -6.03 7.74 2.77
N SER A 50 -4.94 8.41 3.19
CA SER A 50 -4.97 9.84 3.52
C SER A 50 -5.41 10.67 2.32
N LEU A 51 -4.78 10.46 1.14
CA LEU A 51 -5.10 11.19 -0.09
C LEU A 51 -6.55 10.95 -0.54
N ALA A 52 -7.01 9.70 -0.46
CA ALA A 52 -8.39 9.34 -0.80
C ALA A 52 -9.39 9.99 0.19
N ASN A 53 -9.06 10.00 1.48
CA ASN A 53 -9.86 10.62 2.51
C ASN A 53 -9.96 12.14 2.31
N ASP A 54 -8.85 12.80 1.99
CA ASP A 54 -8.80 14.24 1.72
C ASP A 54 -9.65 14.61 0.50
N ASN A 55 -9.64 13.79 -0.56
CA ASN A 55 -10.50 13.98 -1.74
C ASN A 55 -11.99 13.76 -1.43
N ALA A 56 -12.31 12.78 -0.58
CA ALA A 56 -13.69 12.57 -0.13
C ALA A 56 -14.20 13.77 0.68
N HIS A 57 -13.36 14.27 1.60
CA HIS A 57 -13.68 15.41 2.46
C HIS A 57 -13.80 16.72 1.67
N SER A 58 -12.94 16.96 0.68
CA SER A 58 -13.04 18.14 -0.20
C SER A 58 -14.37 18.17 -0.97
N LYS A 59 -14.92 17.00 -1.29
CA LYS A 59 -16.24 16.78 -1.91
C LYS A 59 -17.39 16.72 -0.88
N LYS A 60 -17.17 17.10 0.39
CA LYS A 60 -18.15 17.07 1.51
C LYS A 60 -18.75 15.70 1.79
N ARG A 61 -18.04 14.61 1.45
CA ARG A 61 -18.47 13.24 1.74
C ARG A 61 -17.76 12.72 2.98
N LYS A 62 -18.47 11.90 3.75
CA LYS A 62 -17.93 11.19 4.93
C LYS A 62 -17.40 9.78 4.59
N ASN A 63 -17.72 9.28 3.40
CA ASN A 63 -17.35 7.95 2.94
C ASN A 63 -16.37 8.08 1.78
N VAL A 64 -15.28 7.31 1.86
CA VAL A 64 -14.33 7.12 0.75
C VAL A 64 -14.94 6.17 -0.26
N THR A 65 -14.89 6.53 -1.55
CA THR A 65 -15.38 5.70 -2.67
C THR A 65 -14.22 5.18 -3.51
N ALA A 66 -14.51 4.26 -4.45
CA ALA A 66 -13.51 3.77 -5.40
C ALA A 66 -12.90 4.90 -6.23
N GLU A 67 -13.67 5.94 -6.58
CA GLU A 67 -13.17 7.11 -7.31
C GLU A 67 -12.10 7.88 -6.50
N ASP A 68 -12.26 7.96 -5.17
CA ASP A 68 -11.26 8.59 -4.31
C ASP A 68 -9.96 7.80 -4.24
N VAL A 69 -10.06 6.46 -4.26
CA VAL A 69 -8.89 5.59 -4.31
C VAL A 69 -8.17 5.74 -5.65
N LEU A 70 -8.90 5.75 -6.77
CA LEU A 70 -8.30 6.00 -8.09
C LEU A 70 -7.68 7.40 -8.19
N TYR A 71 -8.30 8.41 -7.58
CA TYR A 71 -7.70 9.73 -7.45
C TYR A 71 -6.38 9.67 -6.67
N ALA A 72 -6.35 8.98 -5.52
CA ALA A 72 -5.13 8.83 -4.73
C ALA A 72 -4.03 8.10 -5.50
N VAL A 73 -4.34 7.05 -6.24
CA VAL A 73 -3.39 6.31 -7.10
C VAL A 73 -2.73 7.24 -8.12
N ARG A 74 -3.49 8.17 -8.73
CA ARG A 74 -2.94 9.19 -9.64
C ARG A 74 -2.03 10.19 -8.94
N GLN A 75 -2.41 10.62 -7.74
CA GLN A 75 -1.60 11.55 -6.94
C GLN A 75 -0.30 10.92 -6.43
N LEU A 76 -0.29 9.60 -6.23
CA LEU A 76 0.90 8.82 -5.87
C LEU A 76 1.81 8.53 -7.07
N GLU A 77 1.47 9.02 -8.26
CA GLU A 77 2.18 8.72 -9.52
C GLU A 77 2.21 7.22 -9.85
N CYS A 78 1.25 6.44 -9.34
CA CYS A 78 1.13 4.99 -9.55
C CYS A 78 0.03 4.65 -10.58
N SER A 79 -0.11 5.44 -11.63
CA SER A 79 -1.18 5.29 -12.65
C SER A 79 -1.19 3.92 -13.34
N GLU A 80 -0.07 3.21 -13.33
CA GLU A 80 0.05 1.83 -13.82
C GLU A 80 -0.83 0.84 -13.03
N LEU A 81 -1.25 1.19 -11.81
CA LEU A 81 -2.12 0.37 -10.97
C LEU A 81 -3.62 0.58 -11.29
N GLU A 82 -3.99 1.48 -12.19
CA GLU A 82 -5.39 1.72 -12.56
C GLU A 82 -5.98 0.60 -13.42
N SER A 83 -5.12 -0.16 -14.12
CA SER A 83 -5.51 -1.30 -14.94
C SER A 83 -4.90 -2.60 -14.38
N PRO A 84 -5.58 -3.75 -14.54
CA PRO A 84 -5.08 -5.04 -14.05
C PRO A 84 -3.79 -5.51 -14.71
#